data_AF-A0A816EWV0-F1
#
_entry.id   AF-A0A816EWV0-F1
#
_cell.length_a   1.000
_cell.length_b   1.000
_cell.length_c   1.000
_cell.angle_alpha   90.00
_cell.angle_beta   90.00
_cell.angle_gamma   90.00
#
_symmetry.space_group_name_H-M   'P 1'
#
loop_
_entity.id
_entity.type
_entity.pdbx_description
1 polymer ?
#
loop_
_entity_poly.entity_id
_entity_poly.type
_entity_poly.pdbx_seq_one_letter_code
_entity_poly.pdbx_strand_id
1 'polypeptide(L)'
;MSVERVTDVASNANEEDLLKSIDRPVDEYAYWEQQIDAVLCTLVKKGLMNLHQLRHGVESIDKPLYNKLSYYERWTISIAKHCLESGLLTQNDLNQTYGSPLCSTDEQLFHVGDYVRVQHENYATRWIKPHLRTPGYIYGKTGVIEKFCGVFQNPEYYAYENNDANQEHRQPLYRVRFNQKDVWNDYQGNDNDTIDIEIYQHWLLPVSKSDLTDEKKEEHLHRHHHHHHDHHEDEHHDHVHEERNIIEQRAIDREGNPSSIQHLAESLINS
;
A
#
# COMPACT_ATOMS: atom_id res chain seq x y z
N MET A 1 2.35 -27.64 25.56
CA MET A 1 1.64 -26.42 26.01
C MET A 1 0.37 -26.34 25.19
N SER A 2 -0.80 -26.38 25.84
CA SER A 2 -2.10 -26.45 25.17
C SER A 2 -2.44 -25.05 24.63
N VAL A 3 -2.52 -24.89 23.31
CA VAL A 3 -3.01 -23.65 22.68
C VAL A 3 -4.54 -23.67 22.79
N GLU A 4 -5.08 -22.82 23.66
CA GLU A 4 -6.52 -22.64 23.82
C GLU A 4 -7.08 -22.02 22.53
N ARG A 5 -7.99 -22.72 21.84
CA ARG A 5 -8.51 -22.31 20.52
C ARG A 5 -9.55 -21.19 20.68
N VAL A 6 -9.55 -20.26 19.72
CA VAL A 6 -10.38 -19.05 19.79
C VAL A 6 -11.89 -19.31 19.66
N THR A 7 -12.27 -20.38 18.97
CA THR A 7 -13.66 -20.65 18.56
C THR A 7 -14.52 -21.36 19.59
N ASP A 8 -13.96 -21.77 20.74
CA ASP A 8 -14.73 -22.37 21.84
C ASP A 8 -15.41 -21.28 22.70
N VAL A 9 -16.25 -20.45 22.05
CA VAL A 9 -16.98 -19.33 22.70
C VAL A 9 -18.36 -19.78 23.21
N ALA A 10 -18.83 -20.95 22.77
CA ALA A 10 -20.17 -21.47 23.12
C ALA A 10 -20.41 -21.61 24.62
N SER A 11 -19.35 -21.67 25.43
CA SER A 11 -19.44 -21.80 26.89
C SER A 11 -19.63 -20.47 27.64
N ASN A 12 -19.50 -19.32 26.98
CA ASN A 12 -19.37 -18.01 27.64
C ASN A 12 -20.42 -16.96 27.19
N ALA A 13 -21.44 -17.33 26.42
CA ALA A 13 -22.42 -16.37 25.91
C ALA A 13 -23.49 -16.02 26.96
N ASN A 14 -23.72 -14.72 27.18
CA ASN A 14 -24.87 -14.17 27.90
C ASN A 14 -26.14 -14.35 27.03
N GLU A 15 -27.21 -14.89 27.61
CA GLU A 15 -28.53 -15.07 26.97
C GLU A 15 -29.09 -13.78 26.35
N GLU A 16 -28.78 -12.60 26.91
CA GLU A 16 -29.24 -11.30 26.40
C GLU A 16 -28.55 -10.86 25.10
N ASP A 17 -27.30 -11.28 24.84
CA ASP A 17 -26.60 -10.93 23.59
C ASP A 17 -27.09 -11.76 22.40
N LEU A 18 -27.68 -12.93 22.65
CA LEU A 18 -28.23 -13.83 21.62
C LEU A 18 -29.56 -13.33 21.02
N LEU A 19 -30.21 -12.35 21.67
CA LEU A 19 -31.54 -11.85 21.30
C LEU A 19 -31.52 -10.56 20.47
N LYS A 20 -30.33 -10.01 20.16
CA LYS A 20 -30.21 -8.84 19.27
C LYS A 20 -30.43 -9.29 17.82
N SER A 21 -31.11 -8.46 17.02
CA SER A 21 -31.29 -8.72 15.59
C SER A 21 -29.92 -8.81 14.92
N ILE A 22 -29.62 -9.97 14.35
CA ILE A 22 -28.35 -10.28 13.67
C ILE A 22 -28.34 -9.69 12.24
N ASP A 23 -29.52 -9.32 11.72
CA ASP A 23 -29.68 -8.82 10.36
C ASP A 23 -29.07 -7.42 10.22
N ARG A 24 -27.82 -7.40 9.78
CA ARG A 24 -27.16 -6.22 9.22
C ARG A 24 -27.66 -6.04 7.78
N PRO A 25 -28.34 -4.94 7.41
CA PRO A 25 -28.76 -4.73 6.04
C PRO A 25 -27.54 -4.72 5.10
N VAL A 26 -27.68 -5.28 3.89
CA VAL A 26 -26.59 -5.44 2.91
C VAL A 26 -25.91 -4.10 2.59
N ASP A 27 -26.68 -3.03 2.66
CA ASP A 27 -26.30 -1.63 2.44
C ASP A 27 -25.26 -1.12 3.47
N GLU A 28 -25.00 -1.89 4.54
CA GLU A 28 -23.99 -1.57 5.56
C GLU A 28 -22.64 -2.28 5.37
N TYR A 29 -22.52 -3.18 4.38
CA TYR A 29 -21.22 -3.76 4.06
C TYR A 29 -20.40 -2.78 3.24
N ALA A 30 -19.14 -2.62 3.61
CA ALA A 30 -18.18 -1.94 2.77
C ALA A 30 -18.03 -2.72 1.44
N TYR A 31 -17.79 -2.02 0.35
CA TYR A 31 -17.55 -2.58 -0.96
C TYR A 31 -16.42 -3.63 -0.93
N TRP A 32 -15.33 -3.39 -0.20
CA TRP A 32 -14.26 -4.39 -0.07
C TRP A 32 -14.72 -5.68 0.62
N GLU A 33 -15.67 -5.61 1.57
CA GLU A 33 -16.23 -6.78 2.25
C GLU A 33 -17.02 -7.65 1.26
N GLN A 34 -17.79 -7.00 0.38
CA GLN A 34 -18.51 -7.68 -0.71
C GLN A 34 -17.55 -8.32 -1.71
N GLN A 35 -16.44 -7.65 -2.02
CA GLN A 35 -15.42 -8.19 -2.90
C GLN A 35 -14.72 -9.41 -2.28
N ILE A 36 -14.44 -9.41 -0.98
CA ILE A 36 -13.86 -10.57 -0.29
C ILE A 36 -14.80 -11.78 -0.30
N ASP A 37 -16.10 -11.57 -0.10
CA ASP A 37 -17.08 -12.65 -0.26
C ASP A 37 -17.08 -13.21 -1.69
N ALA A 38 -17.03 -12.34 -2.70
CA ALA A 38 -16.94 -12.74 -4.10
C ALA A 38 -15.63 -13.50 -4.42
N VAL A 39 -14.50 -13.11 -3.83
CA VAL A 39 -13.21 -13.82 -3.93
C VAL A 39 -13.36 -15.23 -3.36
N LEU A 40 -13.91 -15.38 -2.14
CA LEU A 40 -14.14 -16.70 -1.55
C LEU A 40 -15.04 -17.56 -2.44
N CYS A 41 -16.17 -17.01 -2.89
CA CYS A 41 -17.10 -17.71 -3.79
C CYS A 41 -16.41 -18.19 -5.06
N THR A 42 -15.53 -17.36 -5.62
CA THR A 42 -14.75 -17.69 -6.83
C THR A 42 -13.75 -18.81 -6.57
N LEU A 43 -13.00 -18.75 -5.48
CA LEU A 43 -12.03 -19.79 -5.09
C LEU A 43 -12.71 -21.13 -4.83
N VAL A 44 -13.86 -21.11 -4.14
CA VAL A 44 -14.66 -22.30 -3.86
C VAL A 44 -15.21 -22.89 -5.16
N LYS A 45 -15.79 -22.07 -6.03
CA LYS A 45 -16.35 -22.53 -7.32
C LYS A 45 -15.28 -23.12 -8.23
N LYS A 46 -14.04 -22.62 -8.17
CA LYS A 46 -12.89 -23.16 -8.91
C LYS A 46 -12.24 -24.38 -8.24
N GLY A 47 -12.69 -24.78 -7.04
CA GLY A 47 -12.10 -25.89 -6.29
C GLY A 47 -10.71 -25.59 -5.73
N LEU A 48 -10.32 -24.32 -5.66
CA LEU A 48 -9.03 -23.87 -5.16
C LEU A 48 -9.00 -23.75 -3.63
N MET A 49 -10.17 -23.64 -3.01
CA MET A 49 -10.35 -23.57 -1.56
C MET A 49 -11.69 -24.20 -1.18
N ASN A 50 -11.82 -24.70 0.05
CA ASN A 50 -13.10 -25.12 0.61
C ASN A 50 -13.36 -24.49 1.99
N LEU A 51 -14.60 -24.61 2.49
CA LEU A 51 -15.01 -24.01 3.77
C LEU A 51 -14.26 -24.56 4.98
N HIS A 52 -13.74 -25.78 4.92
CA HIS A 52 -12.93 -26.34 6.00
C HIS A 52 -11.56 -25.66 6.06
N GLN A 53 -10.93 -25.40 4.91
CA GLN A 53 -9.68 -24.64 4.83
C GLN A 53 -9.89 -23.20 5.32
N LEU A 54 -11.00 -22.56 4.93
CA LEU A 54 -11.35 -21.22 5.43
C LEU A 54 -11.47 -21.22 6.95
N ARG A 55 -12.23 -22.16 7.50
CA ARG A 55 -12.41 -22.28 8.96
C ARG A 55 -11.09 -22.53 9.67
N HIS A 56 -10.27 -23.44 9.13
CA HIS A 56 -8.96 -23.74 9.71
C HIS A 56 -8.05 -22.51 9.77
N GLY A 57 -8.00 -21.71 8.71
CA GLY A 57 -7.24 -20.47 8.72
C GLY A 57 -7.75 -19.46 9.76
N VAL A 58 -9.07 -19.31 9.90
CA VAL A 58 -9.68 -18.44 10.93
C VAL A 58 -9.36 -18.95 12.35
N GLU A 59 -9.45 -20.25 12.59
CA GLU A 59 -9.12 -20.89 13.88
C GLU A 59 -7.63 -20.75 14.25
N SER A 60 -6.76 -20.52 13.26
CA SER A 60 -5.32 -20.34 13.48
C SER A 60 -4.91 -18.91 13.85
N ILE A 61 -5.84 -17.95 13.83
CA ILE A 61 -5.59 -16.56 14.21
C ILE A 61 -5.41 -16.49 15.74
N ASP A 62 -4.40 -15.75 16.19
CA ASP A 62 -4.16 -15.51 17.62
C ASP A 62 -5.36 -14.82 18.30
N LYS A 63 -5.68 -15.21 19.55
CA LYS A 63 -6.92 -14.82 20.26
C LYS A 63 -7.05 -13.29 20.45
N PRO A 64 -6.03 -12.57 20.95
CA PRO A 64 -6.00 -11.10 20.97
C PRO A 64 -6.30 -10.44 19.62
N LEU A 65 -5.72 -10.96 18.53
CA LEU A 65 -5.90 -10.42 17.20
C LEU A 65 -7.32 -10.70 16.69
N TYR A 66 -7.79 -11.94 16.82
CA TYR A 66 -9.14 -12.36 16.42
C TYR A 66 -10.23 -11.43 16.99
N ASN A 67 -10.13 -11.09 18.28
CA ASN A 67 -11.12 -10.23 18.96
C ASN A 67 -11.13 -8.78 18.45
N LYS A 68 -10.06 -8.31 17.82
CA LYS A 68 -9.97 -6.97 17.22
C LYS A 68 -10.45 -6.92 15.78
N LEU A 69 -10.46 -8.06 15.09
CA LEU A 69 -10.80 -8.15 13.68
C LEU A 69 -12.30 -8.25 13.45
N SER A 70 -12.79 -7.58 12.42
CA SER A 70 -14.13 -7.75 11.86
C SER A 70 -14.30 -9.14 11.22
N TYR A 71 -15.54 -9.48 10.87
CA TYR A 71 -15.87 -10.76 10.24
C TYR A 71 -15.09 -10.99 8.93
N TYR A 72 -15.18 -10.05 7.99
CA TYR A 72 -14.50 -10.15 6.70
C TYR A 72 -12.99 -9.93 6.79
N GLU A 73 -12.50 -9.25 7.82
CA GLU A 73 -11.07 -9.17 8.10
C GLU A 73 -10.49 -10.54 8.45
N ARG A 74 -11.20 -11.35 9.25
CA ARG A 74 -10.78 -12.73 9.56
C ARG A 74 -10.80 -13.63 8.33
N TRP A 75 -11.81 -13.47 7.47
CA TRP A 75 -11.88 -14.19 6.19
C TRP A 75 -10.72 -13.81 5.27
N THR A 76 -10.42 -12.52 5.16
CA THR A 76 -9.30 -12.01 4.36
C THR A 76 -7.98 -12.64 4.78
N ILE A 77 -7.69 -12.67 6.09
CA ILE A 77 -6.46 -13.30 6.62
C ILE A 77 -6.43 -14.81 6.28
N SER A 78 -7.55 -15.50 6.47
CA SER A 78 -7.63 -16.95 6.19
C SER A 78 -7.45 -17.27 4.71
N ILE A 79 -8.08 -16.49 3.82
CA ILE A 79 -7.95 -16.64 2.36
C ILE A 79 -6.51 -16.35 1.94
N ALA A 80 -5.92 -15.23 2.38
CA ALA A 80 -4.54 -14.88 2.06
C ALA A 80 -3.56 -15.98 2.49
N LYS A 81 -3.72 -16.49 3.73
CA LYS A 81 -2.91 -17.59 4.25
C LYS A 81 -3.03 -18.84 3.37
N HIS A 82 -4.24 -19.25 3.02
CA HIS A 82 -4.46 -20.42 2.16
C HIS A 82 -3.87 -20.22 0.76
N CYS A 83 -4.04 -19.05 0.15
CA CYS A 83 -3.47 -18.74 -1.16
C CYS A 83 -1.94 -18.80 -1.15
N LEU A 84 -1.29 -18.32 -0.08
CA LEU A 84 0.16 -18.44 0.11
C LEU A 84 0.60 -19.90 0.30
N GLU A 85 -0.07 -20.64 1.18
CA GLU A 85 0.28 -22.03 1.50
C GLU A 85 0.07 -22.99 0.32
N SER A 86 -0.95 -22.72 -0.51
CA SER A 86 -1.21 -23.49 -1.74
C SER A 86 -0.35 -23.04 -2.93
N GLY A 87 0.38 -21.93 -2.81
CA GLY A 87 1.19 -21.36 -3.89
C GLY A 87 0.38 -20.66 -4.98
N LEU A 88 -0.90 -20.38 -4.74
CA LEU A 88 -1.74 -19.56 -5.64
C LEU A 88 -1.31 -18.09 -5.64
N LEU A 89 -0.82 -17.63 -4.49
CA LEU A 89 -0.10 -16.37 -4.35
C LEU A 89 1.30 -16.65 -3.84
N THR A 90 2.24 -15.87 -4.30
CA THR A 90 3.61 -15.85 -3.79
C THR A 90 3.80 -14.63 -2.90
N GLN A 91 4.83 -14.67 -2.04
CA GLN A 91 5.24 -13.49 -1.29
C GLN A 91 5.60 -12.33 -2.24
N ASN A 92 6.08 -12.61 -3.44
CA ASN A 92 6.39 -11.59 -4.44
C ASN A 92 5.13 -10.90 -4.97
N ASP A 93 4.02 -11.62 -5.14
CA ASP A 93 2.75 -11.03 -5.57
C ASP A 93 2.22 -10.05 -4.51
N LEU A 94 2.34 -10.42 -3.23
CA LEU A 94 2.06 -9.49 -2.12
C LEU A 94 3.05 -8.32 -2.11
N ASN A 95 4.34 -8.56 -2.32
CA ASN A 95 5.35 -7.50 -2.32
C ASN A 95 5.20 -6.51 -3.49
N GLN A 96 4.62 -6.93 -4.62
CA GLN A 96 4.29 -6.02 -5.71
C GLN A 96 3.18 -5.05 -5.27
N THR A 97 2.22 -5.51 -4.47
CA THR A 97 1.12 -4.67 -3.97
C THR A 97 1.52 -3.84 -2.73
N TYR A 98 2.23 -4.42 -1.76
CA TYR A 98 2.57 -3.81 -0.47
C TYR A 98 4.00 -3.31 -0.34
N GLY A 99 4.83 -3.51 -1.37
CA GLY A 99 6.25 -3.23 -1.33
C GLY A 99 7.07 -4.43 -0.91
N SER A 100 8.32 -4.42 -1.34
CA SER A 100 9.29 -5.36 -0.77
C SER A 100 9.49 -5.03 0.71
N PRO A 101 9.72 -6.03 1.59
CA PRO A 101 10.19 -5.78 2.94
C PRO A 101 11.40 -4.85 2.91
N LEU A 102 11.57 -4.01 3.95
CA LEU A 102 12.73 -3.13 4.08
C LEU A 102 14.02 -3.96 3.95
N CYS A 103 14.67 -3.87 2.80
CA CYS A 103 15.92 -4.55 2.54
C CYS A 103 17.07 -3.57 2.80
N SER A 104 18.00 -4.01 3.64
CA SER A 104 19.22 -3.25 3.95
C SER A 104 20.38 -3.94 3.25
N THR A 105 21.25 -3.16 2.61
CA THR A 105 22.44 -3.66 1.90
C THR A 105 23.61 -2.75 2.24
N ASP A 106 24.78 -3.35 2.46
CA ASP A 106 26.04 -2.61 2.66
C ASP A 106 26.72 -2.24 1.34
N GLU A 107 26.21 -2.73 0.21
CA GLU A 107 26.79 -2.50 -1.11
C GLU A 107 26.54 -1.08 -1.58
N GLN A 108 27.62 -0.39 -1.98
CA GLN A 108 27.55 0.95 -2.53
C GLN A 108 27.20 0.90 -4.03
N LEU A 109 26.02 1.41 -4.40
CA LEU A 109 25.56 1.45 -5.79
C LEU A 109 25.91 2.73 -6.54
N PHE A 110 26.08 3.86 -5.83
CA PHE A 110 26.28 5.18 -6.44
C PHE A 110 27.63 5.78 -6.05
N HIS A 111 28.19 6.59 -6.93
CA HIS A 111 29.45 7.29 -6.74
C HIS A 111 29.26 8.80 -6.83
N VAL A 112 30.23 9.55 -6.29
CA VAL A 112 30.22 11.02 -6.35
C VAL A 112 30.21 11.47 -7.81
N GLY A 113 29.28 12.36 -8.15
CA GLY A 113 29.04 12.84 -9.50
C GLY A 113 27.93 12.09 -10.26
N ASP A 114 27.40 10.99 -9.73
CA ASP A 114 26.26 10.30 -10.34
C ASP A 114 24.98 11.14 -10.20
N TYR A 115 24.16 11.14 -11.25
CA TYR A 115 22.82 11.68 -11.19
C TYR A 115 21.88 10.63 -10.63
N VAL A 116 21.08 11.04 -9.65
CA VAL A 116 20.10 10.18 -8.99
C VAL A 116 18.78 10.89 -8.89
N ARG A 117 17.70 10.13 -8.99
CA ARG A 117 16.33 10.61 -8.79
C ARG A 117 15.79 10.01 -7.52
N VAL A 118 15.16 10.83 -6.70
CA VAL A 118 14.55 10.33 -5.47
C VAL A 118 13.22 9.66 -5.81
N GLN A 119 13.02 8.46 -5.30
CA GLN A 119 11.78 7.72 -5.46
C GLN A 119 10.60 8.48 -4.87
N HIS A 120 9.43 8.33 -5.49
CA HIS A 120 8.19 8.78 -4.88
C HIS A 120 7.81 7.85 -3.74
N GLU A 121 7.25 8.43 -2.67
CA GLU A 121 6.43 7.64 -1.77
C GLU A 121 5.24 7.07 -2.57
N ASN A 122 5.11 5.75 -2.54
CA ASN A 122 3.96 5.02 -3.06
C ASN A 122 3.22 4.30 -1.92
N TYR A 123 2.15 3.62 -2.28
CA TYR A 123 1.31 2.88 -1.34
C TYR A 123 2.09 1.84 -0.53
N ALA A 124 3.08 1.18 -1.15
CA ALA A 124 3.98 0.25 -0.49
C ALA A 124 4.79 0.89 0.65
N THR A 125 5.37 2.07 0.42
CA THR A 125 6.02 2.87 1.49
C THR A 125 5.04 3.39 2.54
N ARG A 126 3.78 3.62 2.17
CA ARG A 126 2.72 4.10 3.09
C ARG A 126 2.19 3.01 4.01
N TRP A 127 2.14 1.76 3.56
CA TRP A 127 1.67 0.62 4.37
C TRP A 127 2.67 0.24 5.48
N ILE A 128 3.97 0.29 5.17
CA ILE A 128 5.05 0.04 6.15
C ILE A 128 5.21 1.25 7.11
N LYS A 129 4.67 2.43 6.72
CA LYS A 129 4.84 3.74 7.36
C LYS A 129 6.17 3.83 8.13
N PRO A 130 7.34 3.63 7.52
CA PRO A 130 8.55 3.58 8.30
C PRO A 130 8.92 4.98 8.76
N HIS A 131 9.78 5.10 9.77
CA HIS A 131 10.33 6.38 10.19
C HIS A 131 11.13 7.03 9.04
N LEU A 132 10.45 7.78 8.18
CA LEU A 132 11.03 8.35 6.98
C LEU A 132 12.01 9.47 7.33
N ARG A 133 13.22 9.35 6.81
CA ARG A 133 14.26 10.39 6.93
C ARG A 133 14.40 11.22 5.66
N THR A 134 13.80 10.76 4.56
CA THR A 134 13.81 11.39 3.25
C THR A 134 12.67 12.43 3.18
N PRO A 135 12.96 13.73 3.03
CA PRO A 135 11.91 14.76 3.04
C PRO A 135 11.01 14.70 1.80
N GLY A 136 9.68 14.76 1.97
CA GLY A 136 8.77 14.56 0.83
C GLY A 136 8.85 15.59 -0.31
N TYR A 137 9.39 16.79 -0.07
CA TYR A 137 9.52 17.83 -1.10
C TYR A 137 10.57 17.51 -2.17
N ILE A 138 11.45 16.52 -1.96
CA ILE A 138 12.41 16.08 -2.97
C ILE A 138 11.98 14.82 -3.73
N TYR A 139 10.81 14.25 -3.43
CA TYR A 139 10.32 13.08 -4.17
C TYR A 139 10.16 13.39 -5.66
N GLY A 140 10.64 12.47 -6.50
CA GLY A 140 10.70 12.64 -7.96
C GLY A 140 11.78 13.60 -8.45
N LYS A 141 12.43 14.37 -7.55
CA LYS A 141 13.46 15.34 -7.95
C LYS A 141 14.78 14.64 -8.25
N THR A 142 15.49 15.19 -9.23
CA THR A 142 16.81 14.71 -9.64
C THR A 142 17.90 15.59 -9.03
N GLY A 143 18.92 14.95 -8.47
CA GLY A 143 20.09 15.59 -7.88
C GLY A 143 21.38 14.88 -8.27
N VAL A 144 22.50 15.40 -7.78
CA VAL A 144 23.83 14.81 -7.99
C VAL A 144 24.40 14.33 -6.66
N ILE A 145 25.01 13.15 -6.64
CA ILE A 145 25.72 12.67 -5.46
C ILE A 145 26.92 13.58 -5.20
N GLU A 146 26.88 14.33 -4.11
CA GLU A 146 27.95 15.22 -3.66
C GLU A 146 28.98 14.46 -2.84
N LYS A 147 28.52 13.55 -1.97
CA LYS A 147 29.38 12.79 -1.08
C LYS A 147 28.76 11.46 -0.69
N PHE A 148 29.60 10.43 -0.61
CA PHE A 148 29.28 9.22 0.12
C PHE A 148 29.59 9.42 1.61
N CYS A 149 28.57 9.37 2.46
CA CYS A 149 28.71 9.63 3.90
C CYS A 149 29.19 8.39 4.67
N GLY A 150 28.96 7.20 4.12
CA GLY A 150 29.28 5.92 4.76
C GLY A 150 28.06 5.00 4.84
N VAL A 151 28.23 3.88 5.54
CA VAL A 151 27.19 2.88 5.75
C VAL A 151 26.69 2.94 7.19
N PHE A 152 25.41 3.30 7.39
CA PHE A 152 24.80 3.54 8.70
C PHE A 152 23.66 2.55 8.97
N GLN A 153 23.23 2.43 10.21
CA GLN A 153 22.01 1.67 10.55
C GLN A 153 20.80 2.24 9.80
N ASN A 154 19.95 1.37 9.26
CA ASN A 154 18.75 1.79 8.55
C ASN A 154 17.68 2.26 9.56
N PRO A 155 17.42 3.59 9.67
CA PRO A 155 16.51 4.11 10.68
C PRO A 155 15.06 3.69 10.44
N GLU A 156 14.71 3.39 9.18
CA GLU A 156 13.39 2.86 8.83
C GLU A 156 13.17 1.45 9.38
N TYR A 157 14.24 0.65 9.46
CA TYR A 157 14.19 -0.68 10.05
C TYR A 157 14.16 -0.61 11.59
N TYR A 158 15.08 0.14 12.19
CA TYR A 158 15.24 0.22 13.65
C TYR A 158 14.16 1.03 14.38
N ALA A 159 13.33 1.79 13.67
CA ALA A 159 12.21 2.51 14.29
C ALA A 159 11.07 1.59 14.75
N TYR A 160 11.02 0.36 14.24
CA TYR A 160 10.08 -0.68 14.67
C TYR A 160 10.87 -1.68 15.51
N GLU A 161 10.26 -2.24 16.56
CA GLU A 161 10.89 -3.21 17.47
C GLU A 161 11.15 -4.58 16.81
N ASN A 162 11.57 -4.59 15.54
CA ASN A 162 12.11 -5.73 14.81
C ASN A 162 13.59 -5.93 15.20
N ASN A 163 13.83 -6.16 16.48
CA ASN A 163 15.14 -6.57 16.97
C ASN A 163 15.34 -8.07 16.72
N ASP A 164 15.39 -8.50 15.45
CA ASP A 164 16.07 -9.75 15.16
C ASP A 164 17.56 -9.53 15.44
N ALA A 165 17.97 -9.86 16.65
CA ALA A 165 19.32 -9.62 17.17
C ALA A 165 20.41 -10.32 16.32
N ASN A 166 20.04 -11.17 15.37
CA ASN A 166 20.96 -11.91 14.53
C ASN A 166 21.25 -11.25 13.17
N GLN A 167 20.64 -10.11 12.84
CA GLN A 167 20.88 -9.44 11.56
C GLN A 167 21.09 -7.92 11.73
N GLU A 168 22.26 -7.43 11.31
CA GLU A 168 22.55 -5.98 11.27
C GLU A 168 21.95 -5.38 10.01
N HIS A 169 21.03 -4.42 10.16
CA HIS A 169 20.36 -3.74 9.05
C HIS A 169 21.03 -2.40 8.78
N ARG A 170 21.97 -2.40 7.83
CA ARG A 170 22.78 -1.24 7.50
C ARG A 170 22.64 -0.84 6.03
N GLN A 171 22.85 0.44 5.75
CA GLN A 171 22.65 1.00 4.43
C GLN A 171 23.53 2.21 4.12
N PRO A 172 24.07 2.33 2.89
CA PRO A 172 24.73 3.51 2.38
C PRO A 172 23.87 4.77 2.51
N LEU A 173 24.48 5.83 3.03
CA LEU A 173 23.96 7.18 3.10
C LEU A 173 24.77 8.08 2.18
N TYR A 174 24.06 8.86 1.37
CA TYR A 174 24.67 9.81 0.44
C TYR A 174 24.19 11.21 0.75
N ARG A 175 25.06 12.21 0.58
CA ARG A 175 24.65 13.60 0.44
C ARG A 175 24.37 13.88 -1.02
N VAL A 176 23.14 14.26 -1.32
CA VAL A 176 22.66 14.56 -2.66
C VAL A 176 22.40 16.06 -2.75
N ARG A 177 22.95 16.70 -3.78
CA ARG A 177 22.78 18.11 -4.07
C ARG A 177 21.69 18.32 -5.11
N PHE A 178 20.76 19.21 -4.81
CA PHE A 178 19.67 19.62 -5.69
C PHE A 178 19.76 21.11 -5.98
N ASN A 179 19.42 21.52 -7.20
CA ASN A 179 19.22 22.94 -7.50
C ASN A 179 17.89 23.40 -6.91
N GLN A 180 17.87 24.55 -6.23
CA GLN A 180 16.65 25.05 -5.59
C GLN A 180 15.53 25.32 -6.62
N LYS A 181 15.85 25.72 -7.85
CA LYS A 181 14.86 25.91 -8.93
C LYS A 181 14.19 24.61 -9.39
N ASP A 182 14.90 23.50 -9.31
CA ASP A 182 14.33 22.19 -9.69
C ASP A 182 13.42 21.65 -8.58
N VAL A 183 13.65 22.06 -7.33
CA VAL A 183 12.84 21.67 -6.17
C VAL A 183 11.57 22.52 -6.07
N TRP A 184 11.69 23.85 -6.15
CA TRP A 184 10.57 24.79 -5.98
C TRP A 184 10.29 25.59 -7.27
N ASN A 185 9.10 25.40 -7.83
CA ASN A 185 8.71 26.01 -9.12
C ASN A 185 8.65 27.55 -9.08
N ASP A 186 8.43 28.15 -7.91
CA ASP A 186 8.27 29.58 -7.68
C ASP A 186 9.53 30.24 -7.09
N TYR A 187 10.68 29.53 -7.10
CA TYR A 187 11.93 30.02 -6.54
C TYR A 187 12.43 31.32 -7.20
N GLN A 188 12.53 32.40 -6.41
CA GLN A 188 12.98 33.73 -6.85
C GLN A 188 14.45 34.04 -6.51
N GLY A 189 15.19 33.08 -5.94
CA GLY A 189 16.59 33.24 -5.57
C GLY A 189 17.56 33.09 -6.75
N ASN A 190 18.84 32.90 -6.45
CA ASN A 190 19.88 32.75 -7.47
C ASN A 190 19.79 31.37 -8.13
N ASP A 191 19.98 31.33 -9.45
CA ASP A 191 20.01 30.11 -10.27
C ASP A 191 21.04 29.07 -9.82
N ASN A 192 22.06 29.51 -9.07
CA ASN A 192 23.11 28.66 -8.54
C ASN A 192 22.88 28.24 -7.08
N ASP A 193 21.77 28.63 -6.47
CA ASP A 193 21.46 28.21 -5.11
C ASP A 193 21.12 26.71 -5.11
N THR A 194 21.68 25.99 -4.15
CA THR A 194 21.49 24.55 -4.00
C THR A 194 21.06 24.18 -2.59
N ILE A 195 20.51 22.98 -2.44
CA ILE A 195 20.25 22.33 -1.16
C ILE A 195 20.88 20.95 -1.17
N ASP A 196 21.60 20.63 -0.09
CA ASP A 196 22.25 19.33 0.09
C ASP A 196 21.48 18.54 1.16
N ILE A 197 21.07 17.31 0.83
CA ILE A 197 20.24 16.46 1.69
C ILE A 197 20.89 15.09 1.83
N GLU A 198 20.91 14.55 3.05
CA GLU A 198 21.40 13.19 3.31
C GLU A 198 20.26 12.18 3.08
N ILE A 199 20.43 11.30 2.09
CA ILE A 199 19.42 10.36 1.61
C ILE A 199 20.01 8.95 1.57
N TYR A 200 19.25 7.99 2.11
CA TYR A 200 19.61 6.58 2.12
C TYR A 200 19.45 5.94 0.73
N GLN A 201 20.34 4.99 0.39
CA GLN A 201 20.42 4.40 -0.96
C GLN A 201 19.10 3.88 -1.55
N HIS A 202 18.25 3.21 -0.77
CA HIS A 202 16.99 2.64 -1.25
C HIS A 202 16.00 3.69 -1.75
N TRP A 203 16.18 4.97 -1.43
CA TRP A 203 15.37 6.07 -1.96
C TRP A 203 15.89 6.59 -3.30
N LEU A 204 17.04 6.14 -3.78
CA LEU A 204 17.69 6.68 -4.97
C LEU A 204 17.56 5.71 -6.14
N LEU A 205 17.21 6.26 -7.31
CA LEU A 205 17.23 5.57 -8.58
C LEU A 205 18.35 6.14 -9.46
N PRO A 206 19.04 5.29 -10.25
CA PRO A 206 19.99 5.77 -11.24
C PRO A 206 19.28 6.61 -12.30
N VAL A 207 19.91 7.70 -12.73
CA VAL A 207 19.44 8.53 -13.85
C VAL A 207 20.51 8.53 -14.93
N SER A 208 20.13 8.16 -16.15
CA SER A 208 21.06 8.28 -17.29
C SER A 208 21.09 9.74 -17.77
N LYS A 209 22.24 10.19 -18.29
CA LYS A 209 22.38 11.57 -18.81
C LYS A 209 21.41 11.90 -19.95
N SER A 210 20.88 10.90 -20.65
CA SER A 210 19.87 11.07 -21.71
C SER A 210 18.47 11.35 -21.17
N ASP A 211 18.13 10.90 -19.95
CA ASP A 211 16.77 11.04 -19.40
C ASP A 211 16.48 12.47 -18.91
N LEU A 212 17.52 13.25 -18.64
CA LEU A 212 17.43 14.64 -18.17
C LEU A 212 16.80 15.59 -19.21
N THR A 213 16.72 15.20 -20.49
CA THR A 213 16.22 16.06 -21.58
C THR A 213 14.75 15.87 -21.92
N ASP A 214 14.11 14.76 -21.51
CA ASP A 214 12.75 14.41 -21.95
C ASP A 214 11.65 14.91 -20.99
N GLU A 215 11.95 15.11 -19.70
CA GLU A 215 10.96 15.52 -18.68
C GLU A 215 10.34 16.91 -18.94
N LYS A 216 11.00 17.81 -19.70
CA LYS A 216 10.45 19.15 -20.02
C LYS A 216 9.30 19.13 -21.04
N LYS A 217 9.00 18.00 -21.68
CA LYS A 217 7.96 17.91 -22.73
C LYS A 217 6.58 17.45 -22.23
N GLU A 218 6.49 16.69 -21.15
CA GLU A 218 5.23 16.08 -20.72
C GLU A 218 4.29 17.03 -19.95
N GLU A 219 4.81 18.03 -19.24
CA GLU A 219 3.98 18.98 -18.47
C GLU A 219 3.06 19.87 -19.34
N HIS A 220 3.28 19.95 -20.66
CA HIS A 220 2.54 20.88 -21.51
C HIS A 220 1.24 20.31 -22.12
N LEU A 221 1.01 18.99 -22.11
CA LEU A 221 -0.12 18.35 -22.83
C LEU A 221 -1.44 18.26 -22.04
N HIS A 222 -1.46 18.35 -20.70
CA HIS A 222 -2.67 18.11 -19.89
C HIS A 222 -3.47 19.36 -19.50
N ARG A 223 -3.53 20.37 -20.37
CA ARG A 223 -4.46 21.51 -20.21
C ARG A 223 -5.29 21.70 -21.47
N HIS A 224 -6.59 21.41 -21.35
CA HIS A 224 -7.74 21.82 -22.17
C HIS A 224 -8.54 20.66 -22.77
N HIS A 225 -9.71 20.37 -22.18
CA HIS A 225 -11.00 20.40 -22.88
C HIS A 225 -12.16 20.19 -21.89
N HIS A 226 -12.91 21.26 -21.59
CA HIS A 226 -14.28 21.16 -21.06
C HIS A 226 -15.18 21.90 -22.05
N HIS A 227 -16.06 21.16 -22.73
CA HIS A 227 -17.16 21.74 -23.51
C HIS A 227 -18.46 21.54 -22.74
N HIS A 228 -19.17 22.64 -22.56
CA HIS A 228 -20.50 22.73 -21.99
C HIS A 228 -21.52 22.56 -23.12
N HIS A 229 -22.54 21.71 -22.94
CA HIS A 229 -23.71 21.72 -23.80
C HIS A 229 -24.97 21.48 -22.95
N ASP A 230 -25.81 22.51 -22.87
CA ASP A 230 -27.21 22.43 -22.44
C ASP A 230 -28.06 21.83 -23.56
N HIS A 231 -28.99 20.93 -23.22
CA HIS A 231 -30.28 20.79 -23.91
C HIS A 231 -31.34 20.11 -23.01
N HIS A 232 -32.57 20.60 -23.15
CA HIS A 232 -33.78 20.31 -22.38
C HIS A 232 -34.46 18.96 -22.71
N GLU A 233 -35.07 18.40 -21.65
CA GLU A 233 -36.29 17.57 -21.49
C GLU A 233 -36.79 16.64 -22.61
N ASP A 234 -36.92 15.35 -22.29
CA ASP A 234 -38.14 14.54 -22.54
C ASP A 234 -38.15 13.27 -21.65
N GLU A 235 -39.29 13.00 -21.01
CA GLU A 235 -39.54 11.86 -20.11
C GLU A 235 -39.57 10.52 -20.86
N HIS A 236 -38.54 9.69 -20.63
CA HIS A 236 -38.59 8.25 -20.80
C HIS A 236 -37.85 7.62 -19.61
N HIS A 237 -38.56 6.84 -18.78
CA HIS A 237 -37.94 6.06 -17.71
C HIS A 237 -37.17 4.87 -18.32
N ASP A 238 -36.01 5.17 -18.89
CA ASP A 238 -34.91 4.23 -19.01
C ASP A 238 -34.25 4.15 -17.63
N HIS A 239 -34.11 2.93 -17.08
CA HIS A 239 -33.20 2.73 -15.97
C HIS A 239 -31.78 2.92 -16.50
N VAL A 240 -31.26 4.14 -16.39
CA VAL A 240 -29.86 4.45 -16.66
C VAL A 240 -29.06 3.73 -15.57
N HIS A 241 -28.57 2.53 -15.89
CA HIS A 241 -27.53 1.91 -15.10
C HIS A 241 -26.29 2.78 -15.29
N GLU A 242 -25.91 3.52 -14.25
CA GLU A 242 -24.62 4.20 -14.22
C GLU A 242 -23.51 3.20 -14.54
N GLU A 243 -22.47 3.64 -15.24
CA GLU A 243 -21.34 2.77 -15.55
C GLU A 243 -20.78 2.16 -14.27
N ARG A 244 -20.48 0.86 -14.32
CA ARG A 244 -20.01 0.09 -13.16
C ARG A 244 -18.86 0.79 -12.42
N ASN A 245 -17.91 1.36 -13.15
CA ASN A 245 -16.77 2.09 -12.59
C ASN A 245 -17.20 3.28 -11.72
N ILE A 246 -18.28 3.98 -12.08
CA ILE A 246 -18.81 5.13 -11.35
C ILE A 246 -19.45 4.66 -10.03
N ILE A 247 -20.19 3.55 -10.09
CA ILE A 247 -20.84 2.95 -8.91
C ILE A 247 -19.77 2.46 -7.91
N GLU A 248 -18.73 1.80 -8.41
CA GLU A 248 -17.62 1.29 -7.60
C GLU A 248 -16.83 2.42 -6.95
N GLN A 249 -16.48 3.48 -7.70
CA GLN A 249 -15.77 4.62 -7.14
C GLN A 249 -16.58 5.33 -6.03
N ARG A 250 -17.88 5.53 -6.22
CA ARG A 250 -18.76 6.10 -5.18
C ARG A 250 -18.90 5.20 -3.95
N ALA A 251 -18.71 3.89 -4.11
CA ALA A 251 -18.69 2.97 -2.98
C ALA A 251 -17.38 3.12 -2.19
N ILE A 252 -16.24 3.14 -2.88
CA ILE A 252 -14.90 3.37 -2.30
C ILE A 252 -14.85 4.71 -1.54
N ASP A 253 -15.35 5.78 -2.15
CA ASP A 253 -15.32 7.13 -1.55
C ASP A 253 -16.09 7.23 -0.22
N ARG A 254 -17.02 6.30 0.05
CA ARG A 254 -17.82 6.26 1.29
C ARG A 254 -17.12 5.54 2.46
N GLU A 255 -16.07 4.76 2.21
CA GLU A 255 -15.49 3.84 3.20
C GLU A 255 -14.53 4.49 4.20
N GLY A 256 -14.12 5.74 3.98
CA GLY A 256 -13.20 6.44 4.89
C GLY A 256 -11.77 5.91 4.77
N ASN A 257 -11.02 5.90 5.89
CA ASN A 257 -9.64 5.44 5.88
C ASN A 257 -9.56 3.91 6.01
N PRO A 258 -9.00 3.20 5.03
CA PRO A 258 -8.92 1.74 5.03
C PRO A 258 -8.08 1.17 6.19
N SER A 259 -8.50 0.01 6.71
CA SER A 259 -7.73 -0.74 7.72
C SER A 259 -6.54 -1.47 7.08
N SER A 260 -5.57 -1.90 7.89
CA SER A 260 -4.45 -2.73 7.41
C SER A 260 -4.91 -4.03 6.74
N ILE A 261 -6.09 -4.54 7.11
CA ILE A 261 -6.65 -5.78 6.55
C ILE A 261 -7.51 -5.51 5.32
N GLN A 262 -8.21 -4.38 5.26
CA GLN A 262 -8.85 -3.94 4.01
C GLN A 262 -7.81 -3.80 2.90
N HIS A 263 -6.63 -3.30 3.24
CA HIS A 263 -5.51 -3.29 2.31
C HIS A 263 -5.12 -4.70 1.88
N LEU A 264 -4.97 -5.67 2.80
CA LEU A 264 -4.76 -7.10 2.47
C LEU A 264 -5.80 -7.62 1.46
N ALA A 265 -7.07 -7.26 1.68
CA ALA A 265 -8.18 -7.63 0.81
C ALA A 265 -7.99 -7.09 -0.62
N GLU A 266 -7.61 -5.82 -0.76
CA GLU A 266 -7.36 -5.19 -2.06
C GLU A 266 -6.32 -5.95 -2.90
N SER A 267 -5.24 -6.48 -2.30
CA SER A 267 -4.29 -7.30 -3.08
C SER A 267 -4.90 -8.63 -3.51
N LEU A 268 -5.69 -9.28 -2.67
CA LEU A 268 -6.35 -10.53 -3.05
C LEU A 268 -7.34 -10.32 -4.20
N ILE A 269 -7.95 -9.14 -4.26
CA ILE A 269 -8.91 -8.78 -5.30
C ILE A 269 -8.22 -8.44 -6.62
N ASN A 270 -7.03 -7.85 -6.57
CA ASN A 270 -6.28 -7.38 -7.73
C ASN A 270 -5.24 -8.38 -8.27
N SER A 271 -5.04 -9.53 -7.60
CA SER A 271 -4.11 -10.59 -8.02
C SER A 271 -4.79 -11.68 -8.85
#